data_AF-A0A528WYS0-F1
#
_entry.id   AF-A0A528WYS0-F1
#
_cell.length_a   1.000
_cell.length_b   1.000
_cell.length_c   1.000
_cell.angle_alpha   90.00
_cell.angle_beta   90.00
_cell.angle_gamma   90.00
#
_symmetry.space_group_name_H-M   'P 1'
#
loop_
_entity.id
_entity.type
_entity.pdbx_description
1 polymer ?
#
loop_
_entity_poly.entity_id
_entity_poly.type
_entity_poly.pdbx_seq_one_letter_code
_entity_poly.pdbx_strand_id
1 'polypeptide(L)' 'RQVRAGRAEPSPWLARLLARKPPKLAAVALANKVARIAWKMMLTGEDYDPNRRLRPVMQQV' A
#
# COMPACT_ATOMS: atom_id res chain seq x y z
N ARG A 1 -23.05 -1.76 -7.55
CA ARG A 1 -22.14 -0.76 -6.94
C ARG A 1 -21.24 -1.47 -5.92
N GLN A 2 -20.28 -2.29 -6.37
CA GLN A 2 -19.49 -3.14 -5.45
C GLN A 2 -18.30 -2.36 -4.89
N VAL A 3 -18.49 -1.81 -3.70
CA VAL A 3 -17.42 -1.60 -2.72
C VAL A 3 -17.34 -2.91 -1.93
N ARG A 4 -16.54 -3.87 -2.40
CA ARG A 4 -16.27 -5.08 -1.61
C ARG A 4 -15.32 -4.70 -0.49
N ALA A 5 -15.92 -4.54 0.69
CA ALA A 5 -15.28 -4.29 1.96
C ALA A 5 -14.29 -5.41 2.30
N GLY A 6 -13.02 -5.21 1.94
CA GLY A 6 -11.91 -6.01 2.44
C GLY A 6 -11.27 -5.27 3.60
N ARG A 7 -11.85 -5.40 4.81
CA ARG A 7 -11.31 -5.06 6.16
C ARG A 7 -10.63 -3.70 6.40
N ALA A 8 -10.49 -2.84 5.40
CA ALA A 8 -9.93 -1.49 5.51
C ALA A 8 -10.74 -0.57 4.60
N GLU A 9 -11.10 0.61 5.11
CA GLU A 9 -11.64 1.67 4.26
C GLU A 9 -10.72 1.88 3.06
N PRO A 10 -11.25 1.96 1.83
CA PRO A 10 -10.43 2.23 0.66
C PRO A 10 -9.67 3.52 0.92
N SER A 11 -8.33 3.44 0.92
CA SER A 11 -7.49 4.60 1.19
C SER A 11 -7.97 5.81 0.37
N PRO A 12 -8.01 7.03 0.92
CA PRO A 12 -8.51 8.21 0.20
C PRO A 12 -7.87 8.38 -1.19
N TRP A 13 -6.62 7.94 -1.34
CA TRP A 13 -5.92 7.87 -2.62
C TRP A 13 -6.58 6.92 -3.64
N LEU A 14 -6.94 5.69 -3.23
CA LEU A 14 -7.58 4.71 -4.10
C LEU A 14 -8.99 5.16 -4.53
N ALA A 15 -9.75 5.77 -3.62
CA ALA A 15 -11.06 6.35 -3.94
C ALA A 15 -10.94 7.48 -4.99
N ARG A 16 -9.95 8.38 -4.83
CA ARG A 16 -9.66 9.43 -5.82
C ARG A 16 -9.15 8.87 -7.14
N LEU A 17 -8.44 7.74 -7.11
CA LEU A 17 -7.96 7.07 -8.32
C LEU A 17 -9.11 6.44 -9.11
N LEU A 18 -10.03 5.76 -8.43
CA LEU A 18 -11.24 5.18 -9.02
C LEU A 18 -12.19 6.25 -9.57
N ALA A 19 -12.20 7.45 -8.98
CA ALA A 19 -12.97 8.58 -9.51
C ALA A 19 -12.43 9.13 -10.84
N ARG A 20 -11.15 8.88 -11.16
CA ARG A 20 -10.46 9.48 -12.33
C ARG A 20 -10.06 8.46 -13.40
N LYS A 21 -9.94 7.17 -13.06
CA LYS A 21 -9.43 6.12 -13.96
C LYS A 21 -10.34 4.90 -13.99
N PRO A 22 -10.37 4.16 -15.12
CA PRO A 22 -11.04 2.87 -15.20
C PRO A 22 -10.62 1.93 -14.06
N PRO A 23 -11.55 1.14 -13.48
CA PRO A 23 -11.26 0.26 -12.35
C PRO A 23 -10.09 -0.71 -12.59
N LYS A 24 -9.90 -1.17 -13.83
CA LYS A 24 -8.76 -2.03 -14.22
C LYS A 24 -7.41 -1.35 -13.98
N LEU A 25 -7.29 -0.06 -14.28
CA LEU A 25 -6.05 0.69 -14.02
C LEU A 25 -5.84 0.96 -12.53
N ALA A 26 -6.93 1.15 -11.77
CA ALA A 26 -6.84 1.28 -10.33
C ALA A 26 -6.33 -0.02 -9.67
N ALA A 27 -6.76 -1.18 -10.16
CA ALA A 27 -6.25 -2.48 -9.71
C ALA A 27 -4.75 -2.63 -9.99
N VAL A 28 -4.29 -2.25 -11.20
CA VAL A 28 -2.86 -2.27 -11.55
C VAL A 28 -2.05 -1.33 -10.65
N ALA A 29 -2.54 -0.12 -10.40
CA ALA A 29 -1.87 0.83 -9.52
C ALA A 29 -1.77 0.32 -8.07
N LEU A 30 -2.83 -0.34 -7.59
CA LEU A 30 -2.82 -0.98 -6.27
C LEU A 30 -1.80 -2.12 -6.22
N ALA A 31 -1.76 -2.97 -7.25
CA ALA A 31 -0.78 -4.05 -7.35
C ALA A 31 0.66 -3.50 -7.37
N ASN A 32 0.92 -2.45 -8.16
CA ASN A 32 2.23 -1.81 -8.21
C ASN A 32 2.65 -1.23 -6.85
N LYS A 33 1.71 -0.67 -6.08
CA LYS A 33 2.00 -0.22 -4.71
C LYS A 33 2.44 -1.38 -3.82
N VAL A 34 1.76 -2.52 -3.87
CA VAL A 34 2.11 -3.72 -3.08
C VAL A 34 3.44 -4.31 -3.55
N ALA A 35 3.68 -4.39 -4.86
CA ALA A 35 4.93 -4.89 -5.44
C ALA A 35 6.14 -4.10 -4.95
N ARG A 36 6.04 -2.77 -4.87
CA ARG A 36 7.13 -1.93 -4.33
C ARG A 36 7.39 -2.17 -2.84
N ILE A 37 6.34 -2.43 -2.06
CA ILE A 37 6.48 -2.77 -0.63
C ILE A 37 7.19 -4.12 -0.52
N ALA A 38 6.73 -5.14 -1.26
CA ALA A 38 7.37 -6.46 -1.31
C ALA A 38 8.83 -6.38 -1.73
N TRP A 39 9.13 -5.69 -2.84
CA TRP A 39 10.51 -5.45 -3.29
C TRP A 39 11.37 -4.84 -2.19
N LYS A 40 10.90 -3.77 -1.54
CA LYS A 40 11.66 -3.11 -0.49
C LYS A 40 11.91 -4.06 0.68
N MET A 41 10.90 -4.83 1.09
CA MET A 41 11.04 -5.81 2.16
C MET A 41 12.06 -6.90 1.79
N MET A 42 12.01 -7.42 0.57
CA MET A 42 12.94 -8.41 0.05
C MET A 42 14.39 -7.89 0.02
N LEU A 43 14.60 -6.64 -0.41
CA LEU A 43 15.94 -6.06 -0.46
C LEU A 43 16.52 -5.77 0.93
N THR A 44 15.70 -5.31 1.88
CA THR A 44 16.18 -4.95 3.22
C THR A 44 16.15 -6.11 4.21
N GLY A 45 15.48 -7.22 3.88
CA GLY A 45 15.18 -8.30 4.83
C GLY A 45 14.33 -7.85 6.03
N GLU A 46 13.62 -6.73 5.89
CA GLU A 46 12.81 -6.17 6.98
C GLU A 46 11.37 -6.67 6.86
N ASP A 47 10.78 -7.03 7.99
CA ASP A 47 9.36 -7.37 8.07
C ASP A 47 8.46 -6.18 7.74
N TYR A 48 7.23 -6.50 7.31
CA TYR A 48 6.21 -5.49 7.05
C TYR A 48 5.80 -4.78 8.34
N ASP A 49 6.17 -3.51 8.48
CA ASP A 49 5.69 -2.66 9.55
C ASP A 49 4.77 -1.54 9.01
N PRO A 50 3.44 -1.59 9.31
CA PRO A 50 2.51 -0.55 8.91
C PRO A 50 2.81 0.81 9.56
N ASN A 51 3.51 0.84 10.69
CA ASN A 51 3.93 2.04 11.41
C ASN A 51 5.39 2.44 11.14
N ARG A 52 6.03 1.89 10.10
CA ARG A 52 7.45 2.15 9.78
C ARG A 52 7.80 3.64 9.67
N ARG A 53 6.85 4.48 9.29
CA ARG A 53 7.03 5.95 9.21
C ARG A 53 7.12 6.65 10.57
N LEU A 54 6.63 6.00 11.62
CA LEU A 54 6.56 6.52 12.97
C LEU A 54 7.61 5.90 13.91
N ARG A 55 8.40 4.92 13.45
CA ARG A 55 9.52 4.37 14.23
C ARG A 55 10.67 5.38 14.28
N PRO A 56 11.07 5.86 15.48
CA PRO A 56 12.34 6.55 15.63
C PRO A 56 13.49 5.55 15.39
N VAL A 57 14.48 5.93 14.59
CA VAL A 57 15.74 5.17 14.44
C VAL A 57 16.50 5.25 15.77
N MET A 58 16.20 4.34 16.69
CA MET A 58 16.96 4.15 17.93
C MET A 58 17.16 2.65 18.18
N GLN A 59 17.93 1.99 17.30
CA GLN A 59 18.59 0.69 17.55
C GLN A 59 19.30 0.25 16.26
N GLN A 60 20.47 0.83 15.99
CA GLN A 60 21.53 0.20 15.18
C GLN A 60 22.88 0.74 15.67
N VAL A 61 23.31 0.28 16.85
CA VAL A 61 24.71 0.15 17.30
C VAL A 61 24.77 -0.91 18.39
#